data_AF-A0A924MCI3-F1
#
_entry.id   AF-A0A924MCI3-F1
#
_cell.length_a   1.000
_cell.length_b   1.000
_cell.length_c   1.000
_cell.angle_alpha   90.00
_cell.angle_beta   90.00
_cell.angle_gamma   90.00
#
_symmetry.space_group_name_H-M   'P 1'
#
loop_
_entity.id
_entity.type
_entity.pdbx_description
1 polymer ?
#
loop_
_entity_poly.entity_id
_entity_poly.type
_entity_poly.pdbx_seq_one_letter_code
_entity_poly.pdbx_strand_id
1 'polypeptide(L)' 'VVCADTWDLPYSRKEAAFPLYYVTLNKFWPSVARINNTYGDRNLICTCEPIESYMEA' A
#
# COMPACT_ATOMS: atom_id res chain seq x y z
N VAL A 1 0.01 5.26 4.43
CA VAL A 1 -1.40 5.39 4.88
C VAL A 1 -1.53 5.43 6.39
N VAL A 2 -1.07 4.41 7.14
CA VAL A 2 -1.24 4.38 8.62
C VAL A 2 -0.63 5.60 9.31
N CYS A 3 0.54 6.07 8.86
CA CYS A 3 1.21 7.26 9.40
C CYS A 3 0.87 8.57 8.66
N ALA A 4 -0.13 8.58 7.76
CA ALA A 4 -0.56 9.81 7.10
C ALA A 4 -1.28 10.74 8.09
N ASP A 5 -1.27 12.05 7.82
CA ASP A 5 -1.93 13.05 8.68
C ASP A 5 -3.45 12.82 8.74
N THR A 6 -4.09 12.60 7.59
CA THR A 6 -5.53 12.36 7.48
C THR A 6 -5.88 10.88 7.51
N TRP A 7 -7.11 10.57 7.94
CA TRP A 7 -7.63 9.20 8.02
C TRP A 7 -9.15 9.18 7.81
N ASP A 8 -9.52 8.96 6.56
CA ASP A 8 -10.92 9.03 6.10
C ASP A 8 -11.54 7.64 5.96
N LEU A 9 -11.36 6.80 6.98
CA LEU A 9 -11.86 5.42 7.01
C LEU A 9 -12.77 5.21 8.22
N PRO A 10 -13.84 4.40 8.10
CA PRO A 10 -14.84 4.22 9.16
C PRO A 10 -14.37 3.31 10.32
N TYR A 11 -13.07 3.05 10.41
CA TYR A 11 -12.42 2.25 11.45
C TYR A 11 -11.12 2.94 11.85
N SER A 12 -10.61 2.69 13.05
CA SER A 12 -9.40 3.32 13.57
C SER A 12 -8.12 2.78 12.94
N ARG A 13 -7.05 3.58 13.01
CA ARG A 13 -5.68 3.12 12.68
C ARG A 13 -5.25 1.91 13.51
N LYS A 14 -5.73 1.80 14.76
CA LYS A 14 -5.42 0.68 15.65
C LYS A 14 -6.07 -0.61 15.16
N GLU A 15 -7.34 -0.57 14.79
CA GLU A 15 -8.03 -1.73 14.20
C GLU A 15 -7.36 -2.18 12.90
N ALA A 16 -6.88 -1.22 12.09
CA ALA A 16 -6.15 -1.51 10.85
C ALA A 16 -4.77 -2.16 11.08
N ALA A 17 -3.97 -1.60 11.99
CA ALA A 17 -2.57 -1.99 12.16
C ALA A 17 -2.37 -3.08 13.24
N PHE A 18 -3.25 -3.15 14.24
CA PHE A 18 -3.14 -4.00 15.42
C PHE A 18 -4.49 -4.65 15.79
N PRO A 19 -5.08 -5.47 14.90
CA PRO A 19 -6.40 -6.05 15.14
C PRO A 19 -6.41 -7.10 16.27
N LEU A 20 -5.26 -7.69 16.57
CA LEU A 20 -5.10 -8.73 17.59
C LEU A 20 -3.90 -8.41 18.48
N TYR A 21 -3.97 -8.79 19.76
CA TYR A 21 -2.94 -8.45 20.76
C TYR A 21 -1.53 -8.91 20.34
N TYR A 22 -1.38 -10.15 19.86
CA TYR A 22 -0.06 -10.66 19.50
C TYR A 22 0.62 -9.89 18.35
N VAL A 23 -0.15 -9.17 17.51
CA VAL A 23 0.39 -8.34 16.42
C VAL A 23 1.16 -7.13 16.96
N THR A 24 0.91 -6.72 18.21
CA THR A 24 1.66 -5.63 18.85
C THR A 24 3.04 -6.07 19.32
N LEU A 25 3.25 -7.38 19.52
CA LEU A 25 4.51 -7.93 20.03
C LEU A 25 5.60 -7.93 18.95
N ASN A 26 5.21 -8.21 17.71
CA ASN A 26 6.11 -8.18 16.57
C ASN A 26 5.35 -7.76 15.31
N LYS A 27 5.49 -6.48 14.94
CA LYS A 27 4.77 -5.90 13.82
C LYS A 27 5.55 -6.05 12.52
N PHE A 28 5.07 -6.91 11.64
CA PHE A 28 5.48 -6.91 10.23
C PHE A 28 4.63 -5.90 9.45
N TRP A 29 5.30 -5.06 8.64
CA TRP A 29 4.66 -4.04 7.82
C TRP A 29 4.57 -4.47 6.37
N PRO A 30 3.35 -4.49 5.79
CA PRO A 30 3.21 -4.50 4.33
C PRO A 30 3.88 -3.25 3.76
N SER A 31 4.82 -3.43 2.83
CA SER A 31 5.60 -2.34 2.24
C SER A 31 4.79 -1.49 1.27
N VAL A 32 3.76 -2.07 0.65
CA VAL A 32 2.87 -1.41 -0.30
C VAL A 32 1.41 -1.73 0.01
N ALA A 33 0.51 -0.89 -0.53
CA ALA A 33 -0.93 -1.15 -0.48
C ALA A 33 -1.32 -2.31 -1.41
N ARG A 34 -2.63 -2.59 -1.51
CA ARG A 34 -3.15 -3.60 -2.44
C ARG A 34 -2.76 -3.27 -3.88
N ILE A 35 -2.16 -4.23 -4.57
CA ILE A 35 -1.75 -4.12 -5.98
C ILE A 35 -2.99 -4.06 -6.89
N ASN A 36 -2.95 -3.21 -7.92
CA ASN A 36 -3.97 -3.17 -8.97
C ASN A 36 -3.57 -4.08 -10.14
N ASN A 37 -4.03 -5.33 -10.10
CA ASN A 37 -3.67 -6.33 -11.11
C ASN A 37 -4.18 -5.96 -12.51
N THR A 38 -5.44 -5.55 -12.63
CA THR A 38 -6.05 -5.26 -13.95
C THR A 38 -5.39 -4.10 -14.68
N TYR A 39 -4.81 -3.15 -13.95
CA TYR A 39 -4.02 -2.08 -14.56
C TYR A 39 -2.71 -2.61 -15.14
N GLY A 40 -2.01 -3.48 -14.40
CA GLY A 40 -0.78 -4.13 -14.88
C GLY A 40 -1.03 -4.99 -16.12
N ASP A 41 -2.15 -5.72 -16.15
CA ASP A 41 -2.53 -6.54 -17.32
C ASP A 41 -2.81 -5.68 -18.57
N ARG A 42 -3.31 -4.46 -18.39
CA ARG A 42 -3.59 -3.51 -19.49
C ARG A 42 -2.38 -2.67 -19.90
N ASN A 43 -1.41 -2.50 -19.00
CA ASN A 43 -0.23 -1.67 -19.17
C ASN A 43 1.01 -2.51 -18.85
N LEU A 44 1.35 -3.45 -19.74
CA LEU A 44 2.43 -4.39 -19.53
C LEU A 44 3.79 -3.70 -19.58
N ILE A 45 4.40 -3.56 -18.41
CA ILE A 45 5.75 -3.03 -18.23
C ILE A 45 6.58 -4.10 -17.53
N CYS A 46 7.57 -4.65 -18.24
CA CYS A 46 8.38 -5.78 -17.77
C CYS A 46 9.90 -5.48 -17.80
N THR A 47 10.26 -4.21 -17.97
CA THR A 47 11.65 -3.75 -17.90
C THR A 47 11.77 -2.60 -16.89
N CYS A 48 12.98 -2.39 -16.39
CA CYS A 48 13.26 -1.28 -15.48
C CYS A 48 13.52 -0.01 -16.29
N GLU A 49 12.48 0.57 -16.90
CA GLU A 49 12.58 1.91 -17.45
C GLU A 49 12.74 2.96 -16.34
N PRO A 50 13.42 4.09 -16.60
CA PRO A 50 13.53 5.20 -15.67
C PRO A 50 12.16 5.67 -15.18
N ILE A 51 12.09 6.20 -13.96
CA ILE A 51 10.80 6.60 -13.37
C ILE A 51 10.12 7.72 -14.17
N GLU A 52 10.93 8.54 -14.83
CA GLU A 52 10.54 9.63 -15.71
C GLU A 52 9.61 9.15 -16.83
N SER A 53 9.83 7.94 -17.35
CA SER A 53 9.00 7.34 -18.41
C SER A 53 7.55 7.11 -17.99
N TYR A 54 7.25 7.10 -16.69
CA TYR A 54 5.91 6.86 -16.14
C TYR A 54 5.24 8.12 -15.57
N MET A 55 5.90 9.27 -15.62
CA MET A 55 5.39 10.52 -15.04
C MET A 55 4.42 11.28 -15.97
N GLU A 56 4.36 10.93 -17.27
CA GLU A 56 3.51 11.60 -18.28
C GLU A 56 2.17 10.88 -18.56
N ALA A 57 1.88 9.78 -17.85
CA ALA A 57 0.70 8.93 -18.08
C ALA A 57 -0.48 9.26 -17.15
#